data_AF-A0A2G1W1L4-F1
#
_entry.id   AF-A0A2G1W1L4-F1
#
_cell.length_a   1.000
_cell.length_b   1.000
_cell.length_c   1.000
_cell.angle_alpha   90.00
_cell.angle_beta   90.00
_cell.angle_gamma   90.00
#
_symmetry.space_group_name_H-M   'P 1'
#
loop_
_entity.id
_entity.type
_entity.pdbx_description
1 polymer ?
#
loop_
_entity_poly.entity_id
_entity_poly.type
_entity_poly.pdbx_seq_one_letter_code
_entity_poly.pdbx_strand_id
1 'polypeptide(L)'
;MTRSNHTMHGAVAIAATVLTLMFAITIANADDGIFGNDGASTVTGDILESRGDLAEGLGRGAVLRSLSAERFQEAIAKQLENRKESVELYYDIKALREEQLKKDRMSASERMKIANSQKPDRLNENQIERKTGEIYWPEPLDSPVLEPYRRPIEKTLSKRYQPDAEYREFDFIKVHRMVKRMEEAIDSIRDELDAREMVALKDYLVQIDYEARFDSKNNRVDF
;
A
#
# COMPACT_ATOMS: atom_id res chain seq x y z
N MET A 1 -42.25 -21.67 35.72
CA MET A 1 -41.02 -21.48 34.93
C MET A 1 -40.17 -20.44 35.63
N THR A 2 -39.00 -20.88 36.11
CA THR A 2 -38.06 -20.22 37.01
C THR A 2 -36.87 -19.65 36.24
N ARG A 3 -36.43 -18.44 36.59
CA ARG A 3 -35.02 -17.96 36.74
C ARG A 3 -34.96 -16.43 36.46
N SER A 4 -34.66 -15.60 37.46
CA SER A 4 -33.36 -15.33 38.13
C SER A 4 -32.62 -14.19 37.42
N ASN A 5 -32.69 -12.95 37.91
CA ASN A 5 -31.85 -12.35 38.96
C ASN A 5 -30.34 -12.47 38.68
N HIS A 6 -29.61 -11.37 38.49
CA HIS A 6 -29.03 -10.55 39.58
C HIS A 6 -28.12 -9.44 39.04
N THR A 7 -28.17 -8.32 39.75
CA THR A 7 -27.31 -7.15 39.69
C THR A 7 -26.01 -7.30 40.50
N MET A 8 -25.00 -6.55 40.06
CA MET A 8 -23.99 -5.81 40.83
C MET A 8 -22.67 -6.43 41.35
N HIS A 9 -21.63 -5.60 41.14
CA HIS A 9 -20.37 -5.38 41.88
C HIS A 9 -19.12 -6.25 41.61
N GLY A 10 -18.05 -5.52 41.25
CA GLY A 10 -16.77 -5.62 41.95
C GLY A 10 -15.59 -6.21 41.19
N ALA A 11 -14.58 -5.37 40.93
CA ALA A 11 -13.16 -5.59 41.27
C ALA A 11 -12.19 -5.10 40.19
N VAL A 12 -11.40 -4.11 40.61
CA VAL A 12 -10.19 -3.57 40.02
C VAL A 12 -9.02 -4.55 40.25
N ALA A 13 -8.14 -4.74 39.26
CA ALA A 13 -6.75 -5.21 39.42
C ALA A 13 -5.98 -4.84 38.14
N ILE A 14 -5.25 -3.72 38.07
CA ILE A 14 -3.85 -3.50 38.50
C ILE A 14 -2.92 -4.66 38.09
N ALA A 15 -2.17 -4.45 37.01
CA ALA A 15 -0.94 -5.19 36.73
C ALA A 15 0.20 -4.16 36.65
N ALA A 16 0.81 -3.88 37.81
CA ALA A 16 2.05 -3.14 37.93
C ALA A 16 3.20 -4.16 38.01
N THR A 17 4.00 -4.25 36.97
CA THR A 17 5.23 -5.06 36.95
C THR A 17 6.35 -4.25 37.61
N VAL A 18 6.62 -4.55 38.87
CA VAL A 18 7.79 -4.03 39.61
C VAL A 18 8.94 -5.01 39.43
N LEU A 19 10.01 -4.56 38.77
CA LEU A 19 11.29 -5.27 38.66
C LEU A 19 12.18 -4.83 39.83
N THR A 20 12.31 -5.68 40.85
CA THR A 20 13.18 -5.45 42.01
C THR A 20 14.55 -6.08 41.75
N LEU A 21 15.59 -5.27 41.61
CA LEU A 21 16.99 -5.72 41.64
C LEU A 21 17.55 -5.51 43.05
N MET A 22 17.64 -6.60 43.83
CA MET A 22 18.42 -6.62 45.07
C MET A 22 19.91 -6.72 44.74
N PHE A 23 20.73 -5.79 45.25
CA PHE A 23 22.16 -5.99 45.39
C PHE A 23 22.46 -6.39 46.83
N ALA A 24 22.86 -7.65 47.02
CA ALA A 24 23.31 -8.18 48.30
C ALA A 24 24.73 -7.65 48.60
N ILE A 25 24.92 -7.14 49.81
CA ILE A 25 26.24 -6.80 50.35
C ILE A 25 26.84 -8.09 50.91
N THR A 26 27.87 -8.63 50.26
CA THR A 26 28.73 -9.68 50.83
C THR A 26 29.90 -9.02 51.54
N ILE A 27 29.91 -9.08 52.88
CA ILE A 27 31.09 -8.76 53.68
C ILE A 27 31.96 -10.03 53.70
N ALA A 28 33.09 -10.00 52.99
CA ALA A 28 34.11 -11.04 53.10
C ALA A 28 35.02 -10.70 54.29
N ASN A 29 35.07 -11.60 55.28
CA ASN A 29 36.08 -11.57 56.34
C ASN A 29 37.38 -12.15 55.75
N ALA A 30 38.43 -11.34 55.66
CA ALA A 30 39.78 -11.81 55.38
C ALA A 30 40.59 -11.76 56.69
N ASP A 31 40.86 -12.95 57.21
CA ASP A 31 41.85 -13.25 58.22
C ASP A 31 43.22 -13.33 57.53
N ASP A 32 44.19 -12.52 57.94
CA ASP A 32 45.60 -12.84 57.71
C ASP A 32 46.47 -12.07 58.70
N GLY A 33 47.33 -12.80 59.41
CA GLY A 33 48.35 -12.23 60.27
C GLY A 33 49.62 -13.05 60.12
N ILE A 34 50.70 -12.46 59.58
CA ILE A 34 52.04 -13.05 59.63
C ILE A 34 53.16 -12.02 59.25
N PHE A 35 53.97 -11.62 60.25
CA PHE A 35 55.30 -10.91 60.23
C PHE A 35 55.40 -9.52 59.54
N GLY A 36 56.01 -8.44 60.04
CA GLY A 36 56.91 -8.16 61.15
C GLY A 36 57.87 -7.01 60.73
N ASN A 37 57.87 -5.91 61.49
CA ASN A 37 58.88 -4.83 61.58
C ASN A 37 58.66 -3.48 60.84
N ASP A 38 58.52 -2.44 61.68
CA ASP A 38 58.89 -1.02 61.52
C ASP A 38 58.29 -0.18 60.39
N GLY A 39 57.07 0.28 60.62
CA GLY A 39 56.50 1.49 60.02
C GLY A 39 55.32 1.94 60.85
N ALA A 40 55.40 3.10 61.47
CA ALA A 40 54.35 3.67 62.30
C ALA A 40 53.12 4.07 61.47
N SER A 41 52.31 3.10 61.00
CA SER A 41 50.93 3.35 60.62
C SER A 41 50.05 2.92 61.78
N THR A 42 49.46 3.91 62.46
CA THR A 42 48.57 3.66 63.59
C THR A 42 47.33 2.95 63.04
N VAL A 43 46.85 1.88 63.66
CA VAL A 43 45.57 1.22 63.30
C VAL A 43 44.40 2.22 63.21
N THR A 44 44.52 3.34 63.95
CA THR A 44 43.60 4.49 63.90
C THR A 44 43.72 5.31 62.60
N GLY A 45 44.90 5.41 62.00
CA GLY A 45 45.18 6.09 60.72
C GLY A 45 44.56 5.35 59.53
N ASP A 46 44.79 4.04 59.41
CA ASP A 46 44.23 3.23 58.31
C ASP A 46 42.69 3.15 58.37
N ILE A 47 42.10 3.12 59.58
CA ILE A 47 40.64 3.18 59.77
C ILE A 47 40.09 4.58 59.43
N LEU A 48 40.82 5.67 59.71
CA LEU A 48 40.41 7.02 59.32
C LEU A 48 40.52 7.23 57.82
N GLU A 49 41.59 6.75 57.20
CA GLU A 49 41.84 6.82 55.75
C GLU A 49 40.78 6.02 54.98
N SER A 50 40.50 4.78 55.39
CA SER A 50 39.43 3.96 54.81
C SER A 50 38.03 4.59 54.94
N ARG A 51 37.76 5.30 56.05
CA ARG A 51 36.50 6.05 56.23
C ARG A 51 36.44 7.32 55.37
N GLY A 52 37.58 7.98 55.15
CA GLY A 52 37.72 9.10 54.23
C GLY A 52 37.43 8.69 52.79
N ASP A 53 38.04 7.60 52.34
CA ASP A 53 37.81 7.02 51.00
C ASP A 53 36.37 6.56 50.79
N LEU A 54 35.74 5.99 51.83
CA LEU A 54 34.32 5.63 51.79
C LEU A 54 33.44 6.88 51.66
N ALA A 55 33.69 7.93 52.45
CA ALA A 55 32.93 9.18 52.40
C ALA A 55 33.12 9.91 51.06
N GLU A 56 34.33 9.93 50.53
CA GLU A 56 34.63 10.48 49.22
C GLU A 56 33.97 9.66 48.10
N GLY A 57 34.01 8.33 48.19
CA GLY A 57 33.32 7.43 47.26
C GLY A 57 31.81 7.62 47.25
N LEU A 58 31.19 7.81 48.42
CA LEU A 58 29.77 8.12 48.55
C LEU A 58 29.43 9.51 47.98
N GLY A 59 30.29 10.51 48.19
CA GLY A 59 30.14 11.85 47.61
C GLY A 59 30.25 11.84 46.08
N ARG A 60 31.27 11.18 45.53
CA ARG A 60 31.44 10.99 44.08
C ARG A 60 30.25 10.21 43.48
N GLY A 61 29.75 9.19 44.18
CA GLY A 61 28.56 8.42 43.77
C GLY A 61 27.27 9.25 43.74
N ALA A 62 27.07 10.15 44.72
CA ALA A 62 25.94 11.07 44.73
C ALA A 62 25.98 12.08 43.57
N VAL A 63 27.15 12.64 43.26
CA VAL A 63 27.35 13.55 42.12
C VAL A 63 27.14 12.84 40.78
N LEU A 64 27.66 11.63 40.62
CA LEU A 64 27.45 10.84 39.40
C LEU A 64 25.96 10.47 39.23
N ARG A 65 25.26 10.19 40.33
CA ARG A 65 23.81 9.93 40.31
C ARG A 65 23.01 11.18 39.94
N SER A 66 23.36 12.36 40.47
CA SER A 66 22.68 13.61 40.10
C SER A 66 22.94 13.99 38.65
N LEU A 67 24.19 13.90 38.20
CA LEU A 67 24.54 14.15 36.80
C LEU A 67 23.82 13.17 35.86
N SER A 68 23.73 11.89 36.23
CA SER A 68 22.98 10.90 35.43
C SER A 68 21.48 11.21 35.37
N ALA A 69 20.89 11.68 36.48
CA ALA A 69 19.49 12.09 36.53
C ALA A 69 19.22 13.32 35.65
N GLU A 70 20.10 14.32 35.67
CA GLU A 70 20.02 15.51 34.81
C GLU A 70 20.11 15.12 33.33
N ARG A 71 21.10 14.30 32.94
CA ARG A 71 21.24 13.82 31.56
C ARG A 71 20.04 13.01 31.08
N PHE A 72 19.45 12.22 31.98
CA PHE A 72 18.23 11.47 31.68
C PHE A 72 17.02 12.41 31.44
N GLN A 73 16.87 13.46 32.26
CA GLN A 73 15.83 14.47 32.06
C GLN A 73 16.03 15.25 30.75
N GLU A 74 17.27 15.63 30.42
CA GLU A 74 17.62 16.27 29.13
C GLU A 74 17.25 15.36 27.94
N ALA A 75 17.51 14.06 28.04
CA ALA A 75 17.19 13.09 26.99
C ALA A 75 15.66 12.94 26.80
N ILE A 76 14.89 12.90 27.89
CA ILE A 76 13.42 12.89 27.83
C ILE A 76 12.90 14.17 27.19
N ALA A 77 13.44 15.34 27.57
CA ALA A 77 13.03 16.62 26.99
C ALA A 77 13.24 16.65 25.47
N LYS A 78 14.43 16.23 25.01
CA LYS A 78 14.74 16.11 23.57
C LYS A 78 13.84 15.09 22.87
N GLN A 79 13.53 13.96 23.51
CA GLN A 79 12.63 12.97 22.93
C GLN A 79 11.21 13.55 22.74
N LEU A 80 10.72 14.32 23.70
CA LEU A 80 9.41 14.96 23.62
C LEU A 80 9.38 16.06 22.55
N GLU A 81 10.45 16.84 22.43
CA GLU A 81 10.63 17.85 21.39
C GLU A 81 10.64 17.21 20.00
N ASN A 82 11.49 16.19 19.78
CA ASN A 82 11.54 15.45 18.52
C ASN A 82 10.18 14.82 18.16
N ARG A 83 9.44 14.33 19.16
CA ARG A 83 8.10 13.77 18.94
C ARG A 83 7.11 14.85 18.53
N LYS A 84 7.18 16.03 19.14
CA LYS A 84 6.35 17.19 18.78
C LYS A 84 6.66 17.64 17.35
N GLU A 85 7.94 17.84 17.03
CA GLU A 85 8.39 18.21 15.69
C GLU A 85 7.96 17.18 14.62
N SER A 86 8.08 15.88 14.93
CA SER A 86 7.65 14.82 14.02
C SER A 86 6.15 14.85 13.74
N VAL A 87 5.33 15.19 14.75
CA VAL A 87 3.87 15.29 14.60
C VAL A 87 3.50 16.55 13.82
N GLU A 88 4.14 17.69 14.12
CA GLU A 88 3.95 18.95 13.39
C GLU A 88 4.30 18.77 11.91
N LEU A 89 5.47 18.20 11.60
CA LEU A 89 5.89 17.89 10.24
C LEU A 89 4.90 16.99 9.49
N TYR A 90 4.34 15.98 10.16
CA TYR A 90 3.33 15.11 9.55
C TYR A 90 2.09 15.90 9.11
N TYR A 91 1.59 16.78 9.98
CA TYR A 91 0.42 17.59 9.66
C TYR A 91 0.72 18.67 8.62
N ASP A 92 1.92 19.24 8.62
CA ASP A 92 2.35 20.20 7.60
C ASP A 92 2.43 19.54 6.22
N ILE A 93 3.06 18.37 6.11
CA ILE A 93 3.11 17.60 4.85
C ILE A 93 1.70 17.21 4.40
N LYS A 94 0.83 16.83 5.33
CA LYS A 94 -0.56 16.50 5.02
C LYS A 94 -1.32 17.72 4.48
N ALA A 95 -1.19 18.88 5.11
CA ALA A 95 -1.82 20.12 4.68
C ALA A 95 -1.33 20.55 3.29
N LEU A 96 -0.02 20.51 3.05
CA LEU A 96 0.59 20.78 1.75
C LEU A 96 0.07 19.82 0.68
N ARG A 97 -0.02 18.53 0.98
CA ARG A 97 -0.58 17.54 0.06
C ARG A 97 -2.06 17.82 -0.23
N GLU A 98 -2.86 18.14 0.77
CA GLU A 98 -4.28 18.45 0.57
C GLU A 98 -4.48 19.74 -0.24
N GLU A 99 -3.65 20.76 -0.01
CA GLU A 99 -3.63 21.99 -0.78
C GLU A 99 -3.23 21.71 -2.24
N GLN A 100 -2.18 20.92 -2.46
CA GLN A 100 -1.74 20.52 -3.80
C GLN A 100 -2.81 19.69 -4.51
N LEU A 101 -3.44 18.73 -3.83
CA LEU A 101 -4.56 17.96 -4.39
C LEU A 101 -5.78 18.83 -4.69
N LYS A 102 -6.01 19.92 -3.94
CA LYS A 102 -7.08 20.88 -4.27
C LYS A 102 -6.72 21.73 -5.50
N LYS A 103 -5.45 22.11 -5.66
CA LYS A 103 -4.95 22.85 -6.83
C LYS A 103 -4.86 22.00 -8.09
N ASP A 104 -4.44 20.74 -7.96
CA ASP A 104 -4.25 19.78 -9.06
C ASP A 104 -5.51 18.96 -9.36
N ARG A 105 -6.63 19.27 -8.71
CA ARG A 105 -7.91 18.65 -9.02
C ARG A 105 -8.43 19.21 -10.34
N MET A 106 -7.98 18.55 -11.41
CA MET A 106 -8.56 18.69 -12.74
C MET A 106 -10.08 18.61 -12.63
N SER A 107 -10.75 19.59 -13.25
CA SER A 107 -12.20 19.72 -13.17
C SER A 107 -12.90 18.45 -13.67
N ALA A 108 -14.13 18.20 -13.21
CA ALA A 108 -14.89 17.04 -13.68
C ALA A 108 -15.07 17.06 -15.22
N SER A 109 -15.20 18.26 -15.81
CA SER A 109 -15.29 18.45 -17.25
C SER A 109 -13.98 18.14 -17.97
N GLU A 110 -12.83 18.53 -17.44
CA GLU A 110 -11.51 18.16 -18.00
C GLU A 110 -11.24 16.66 -17.87
N ARG A 111 -11.58 16.05 -16.73
CA ARG A 111 -11.56 14.59 -16.58
C ARG A 111 -12.44 13.90 -17.62
N MET A 112 -13.63 14.42 -17.85
CA MET A 112 -14.53 13.89 -18.87
C MET A 112 -13.96 14.10 -20.29
N LYS A 113 -13.34 15.26 -20.57
CA LYS A 113 -12.68 15.52 -21.86
C LYS A 113 -11.54 14.54 -22.11
N ILE A 114 -10.67 14.30 -21.14
CA ILE A 114 -9.57 13.33 -21.25
C ILE A 114 -10.10 11.91 -21.38
N ALA A 115 -11.09 11.53 -20.57
CA ALA A 115 -11.73 10.23 -20.67
C ALA A 115 -12.39 10.03 -22.05
N ASN A 116 -12.97 11.10 -22.62
CA ASN A 116 -13.55 11.05 -23.96
C ASN A 116 -12.49 11.01 -25.06
N SER A 117 -11.36 11.71 -24.91
CA SER A 117 -10.26 11.71 -25.89
C SER A 117 -9.45 10.42 -25.90
N GLN A 118 -9.53 9.63 -24.83
CA GLN A 118 -8.89 8.31 -24.73
C GLN A 118 -9.79 7.17 -25.21
N LYS A 119 -11.03 7.45 -25.61
CA LYS A 119 -11.91 6.42 -26.17
C LYS A 119 -11.36 5.99 -27.53
N PRO A 120 -11.33 4.68 -27.82
CA PRO A 120 -11.10 4.22 -29.18
C PRO A 120 -12.12 4.82 -30.13
N ASP A 121 -11.70 5.06 -31.36
CA ASP A 121 -12.62 5.43 -32.42
C ASP A 121 -13.64 4.31 -32.67
N ARG A 122 -14.81 4.69 -33.17
CA ARG A 122 -15.80 3.71 -33.63
C ARG A 122 -15.44 3.22 -35.03
N LEU A 123 -15.92 2.04 -35.40
CA LEU A 123 -15.77 1.54 -36.77
C LEU A 123 -16.40 2.54 -37.76
N ASN A 124 -15.65 2.87 -38.81
CA ASN A 124 -16.07 3.74 -39.90
C ASN A 124 -16.91 2.99 -40.95
N GLU A 125 -17.46 3.71 -41.94
CA GLU A 125 -18.33 3.14 -42.98
C GLU A 125 -17.59 2.13 -43.90
N ASN A 126 -16.26 2.23 -44.01
CA ASN A 126 -15.44 1.29 -44.77
C ASN A 126 -15.07 0.04 -43.96
N GLN A 127 -15.42 0.01 -42.67
CA GLN A 127 -15.12 -1.09 -41.76
C GLN A 127 -16.38 -1.85 -41.33
N ILE A 128 -17.55 -1.18 -41.32
CA ILE A 128 -18.83 -1.79 -40.99
C ILE A 128 -19.97 -1.20 -41.82
N GLU A 129 -20.80 -2.06 -42.41
CA GLU A 129 -22.08 -1.66 -43.00
C GLU A 129 -23.14 -1.55 -41.90
N ARG A 130 -23.56 -0.32 -41.58
CA ARG A 130 -24.47 -0.04 -40.45
C ARG A 130 -25.91 -0.53 -40.67
N LYS A 131 -26.30 -0.94 -41.87
CA LYS A 131 -27.63 -1.53 -42.10
C LYS A 131 -27.67 -3.02 -41.83
N THR A 132 -26.58 -3.73 -42.10
CA THR A 132 -26.51 -5.20 -42.01
C THR A 132 -25.69 -5.68 -40.82
N GLY A 133 -24.82 -4.82 -40.27
CA GLY A 133 -23.81 -5.18 -39.28
C GLY A 133 -22.66 -6.01 -39.86
N GLU A 134 -22.52 -6.03 -41.19
CA GLU A 134 -21.42 -6.72 -41.88
C GLU A 134 -20.11 -5.96 -41.66
N ILE A 135 -19.05 -6.71 -41.34
CA ILE A 135 -17.73 -6.19 -41.00
C ILE A 135 -16.78 -6.50 -42.14
N TYR A 136 -15.97 -5.52 -42.54
CA TYR A 136 -14.95 -5.68 -43.57
C TYR A 136 -13.59 -5.95 -42.94
N TRP A 137 -13.12 -7.20 -43.03
CA TRP A 137 -11.86 -7.64 -42.43
C TRP A 137 -10.64 -7.33 -43.31
N PRO A 138 -9.54 -6.80 -42.75
CA PRO A 138 -8.28 -6.65 -43.48
C PRO A 138 -7.58 -8.03 -43.69
N GLU A 139 -6.70 -8.12 -44.70
CA GLU A 139 -6.13 -9.38 -45.20
C GLU A 139 -5.44 -10.31 -44.17
N PRO A 140 -4.81 -9.84 -43.08
CA PRO A 140 -4.33 -10.74 -42.04
C PRO A 140 -5.47 -11.31 -41.16
N LEU A 141 -6.54 -10.55 -40.97
CA LEU A 141 -7.69 -10.95 -40.15
C LEU A 141 -8.71 -11.79 -40.91
N ASP A 142 -8.82 -11.62 -42.23
CA ASP A 142 -9.71 -12.42 -43.07
C ASP A 142 -9.20 -13.84 -43.36
N SER A 143 -8.07 -14.23 -42.77
CA SER A 143 -7.54 -15.59 -42.88
C SER A 143 -8.59 -16.66 -42.48
N PRO A 144 -8.68 -17.78 -43.21
CA PRO A 144 -9.55 -18.91 -42.86
C PRO A 144 -9.28 -19.46 -41.45
N VAL A 145 -8.05 -19.33 -40.96
CA VAL A 145 -7.65 -19.77 -39.60
C VAL A 145 -8.41 -18.99 -38.52
N LEU A 146 -8.77 -17.75 -38.80
CA LEU A 146 -9.47 -16.87 -37.85
C LEU A 146 -10.99 -16.89 -38.03
N GLU A 147 -11.52 -17.58 -39.05
CA GLU A 147 -12.95 -17.75 -39.28
C GLU A 147 -13.73 -18.21 -38.02
N PRO A 148 -13.22 -19.17 -37.20
CA PRO A 148 -13.91 -19.60 -35.99
C PRO A 148 -14.11 -18.49 -34.95
N TYR A 149 -13.25 -17.46 -34.95
CA TYR A 149 -13.36 -16.29 -34.08
C TYR A 149 -14.16 -15.16 -34.73
N ARG A 150 -14.03 -14.97 -36.05
CA ARG A 150 -14.76 -13.95 -36.81
C ARG A 150 -16.25 -14.22 -36.88
N ARG A 151 -16.66 -15.44 -37.21
CA ARG A 151 -18.09 -15.77 -37.41
C ARG A 151 -18.97 -15.49 -36.19
N PRO A 152 -18.55 -15.80 -34.95
CA PRO A 152 -19.32 -15.41 -33.78
C PRO A 152 -19.42 -13.90 -33.60
N ILE A 153 -18.37 -13.14 -33.95
CA ILE A 153 -18.36 -11.67 -33.92
C ILE A 153 -19.36 -11.13 -34.94
N GLU A 154 -19.22 -11.53 -36.21
CA GLU A 154 -20.09 -11.14 -37.31
C GLU A 154 -21.56 -11.43 -36.98
N LYS A 155 -21.87 -12.67 -36.57
CA LYS A 155 -23.24 -13.07 -36.22
C LYS A 155 -23.81 -12.20 -35.09
N THR A 156 -23.00 -11.88 -34.09
CA THR A 156 -23.44 -11.08 -32.94
C THR A 156 -23.60 -9.62 -33.32
N LEU A 157 -22.72 -9.05 -34.14
CA LEU A 157 -22.85 -7.67 -34.61
C LEU A 157 -23.97 -7.52 -35.65
N SER A 158 -24.22 -8.49 -36.53
CA SER A 158 -25.40 -8.49 -37.40
C SER A 158 -26.71 -8.54 -36.60
N LYS A 159 -26.76 -9.33 -35.51
CA LYS A 159 -27.91 -9.35 -34.59
C LYS A 159 -28.25 -7.95 -34.08
N ARG A 160 -27.24 -7.11 -33.80
CA ARG A 160 -27.46 -5.74 -33.31
C ARG A 160 -28.33 -4.90 -34.24
N TYR A 161 -28.22 -5.10 -35.56
CA TYR A 161 -28.91 -4.29 -36.56
C TYR A 161 -30.22 -4.92 -37.06
N GLN A 162 -30.64 -6.05 -36.48
CA GLN A 162 -31.94 -6.65 -36.78
C GLN A 162 -33.06 -5.93 -36.00
N PRO A 163 -34.19 -5.56 -36.65
CA PRO A 163 -35.26 -4.77 -36.02
C PRO A 163 -35.86 -5.37 -34.75
N ASP A 164 -35.95 -6.70 -34.69
CA ASP A 164 -36.62 -7.43 -33.60
C ASP A 164 -35.64 -8.08 -32.61
N ALA A 165 -34.34 -7.87 -32.79
CA ALA A 165 -33.32 -8.51 -31.96
C ALA A 165 -32.89 -7.60 -30.82
N GLU A 166 -32.89 -8.15 -29.61
CA GLU A 166 -32.36 -7.45 -28.45
C GLU A 166 -30.88 -7.74 -28.27
N TYR A 167 -30.07 -6.69 -28.35
CA TYR A 167 -28.62 -6.74 -28.12
C TYR A 167 -28.33 -6.39 -26.66
N ARG A 168 -27.74 -7.32 -25.91
CA ARG A 168 -27.55 -7.25 -24.45
C ARG A 168 -26.09 -7.42 -24.06
N GLU A 169 -25.80 -7.28 -22.76
CA GLU A 169 -24.46 -7.47 -22.17
C GLU A 169 -23.78 -8.79 -22.61
N PHE A 170 -24.51 -9.91 -22.63
CA PHE A 170 -23.97 -11.19 -23.07
C PHE A 170 -23.52 -11.21 -24.54
N ASP A 171 -24.15 -10.40 -25.40
CA ASP A 171 -23.73 -10.25 -26.80
C ASP A 171 -22.39 -9.53 -26.86
N PHE A 172 -22.23 -8.44 -26.10
CA PHE A 172 -20.95 -7.75 -25.94
C PHE A 172 -19.86 -8.70 -25.42
N ILE A 173 -20.09 -9.43 -24.32
CA ILE A 173 -19.12 -10.35 -23.72
C ILE A 173 -18.66 -11.40 -24.75
N LYS A 174 -19.57 -11.87 -25.60
CA LYS A 174 -19.24 -12.84 -26.65
C LYS A 174 -18.31 -12.24 -27.70
N VAL A 175 -18.56 -11.02 -28.16
CA VAL A 175 -17.66 -10.32 -29.09
C VAL A 175 -16.31 -10.09 -28.43
N HIS A 176 -16.30 -9.51 -27.23
CA HIS A 176 -15.09 -9.23 -26.45
C HIS A 176 -14.19 -10.46 -26.33
N ARG A 177 -14.77 -11.61 -25.96
CA ARG A 177 -14.01 -12.86 -25.82
C ARG A 177 -13.36 -13.29 -27.13
N MET A 178 -14.06 -13.20 -28.25
CA MET A 178 -13.52 -13.61 -29.55
C MET A 178 -12.46 -12.63 -30.05
N VAL A 179 -12.66 -11.33 -29.84
CA VAL A 179 -11.65 -10.30 -30.13
C VAL A 179 -10.36 -10.61 -29.37
N LYS A 180 -10.43 -10.96 -28.08
CA LYS A 180 -9.23 -11.35 -27.32
C LYS A 180 -8.54 -12.60 -27.86
N ARG A 181 -9.27 -13.57 -28.39
CA ARG A 181 -8.65 -14.72 -29.08
C ARG A 181 -7.97 -14.33 -30.38
N MET A 182 -8.53 -13.38 -31.12
CA MET A 182 -7.91 -12.85 -32.34
C MET A 182 -6.65 -12.03 -32.01
N GLU A 183 -6.66 -11.24 -30.94
CA GLU A 183 -5.46 -10.54 -30.44
C GLU A 183 -4.36 -11.55 -30.08
N GLU A 184 -4.69 -12.62 -29.35
CA GLU A 184 -3.75 -13.72 -29.03
C GLU A 184 -3.16 -14.36 -30.29
N ALA A 185 -4.00 -14.59 -31.32
CA ALA A 185 -3.56 -15.17 -32.58
C ALA A 185 -2.63 -14.22 -33.35
N ILE A 186 -2.94 -12.92 -33.44
CA ILE A 186 -2.03 -11.93 -34.04
C ILE A 186 -0.71 -11.88 -33.27
N ASP A 187 -0.77 -11.93 -31.93
CA ASP A 187 0.43 -11.91 -31.10
C ASP A 187 1.35 -13.11 -31.34
N SER A 188 0.81 -14.26 -31.74
CA SER A 188 1.59 -15.44 -32.08
C SER A 188 2.39 -15.30 -33.39
N ILE A 189 1.95 -14.44 -34.31
CA ILE A 189 2.61 -14.16 -35.60
C ILE A 189 3.31 -12.80 -35.60
N ARG A 190 3.56 -12.22 -34.41
CA ARG A 190 4.14 -10.88 -34.27
C ARG A 190 5.46 -10.70 -35.03
N ASP A 191 6.27 -11.74 -35.09
CA ASP A 191 7.58 -11.70 -35.74
C ASP A 191 7.50 -11.77 -37.28
N GLU A 192 6.31 -12.08 -37.83
CA GLU A 192 6.06 -12.18 -39.28
C GLU A 192 5.47 -10.89 -39.87
N LEU A 193 5.00 -9.96 -39.03
CA LEU A 193 4.36 -8.71 -39.44
C LEU A 193 5.23 -7.50 -39.14
N ASP A 194 5.11 -6.44 -39.96
CA ASP A 194 5.72 -5.16 -39.61
C ASP A 194 5.06 -4.58 -38.35
N ALA A 195 5.84 -3.86 -37.54
CA ALA A 195 5.35 -3.28 -36.29
C ALA A 195 4.16 -2.33 -36.52
N ARG A 196 4.13 -1.57 -37.63
CA ARG A 196 3.03 -0.68 -37.97
C ARG A 196 1.78 -1.47 -38.34
N GLU A 197 1.94 -2.56 -39.08
CA GLU A 197 0.83 -3.44 -39.46
C GLU A 197 0.22 -4.09 -38.22
N MET A 198 1.05 -4.62 -37.32
CA MET A 198 0.59 -5.19 -36.05
C MET A 198 -0.25 -4.20 -35.23
N VAL A 199 0.22 -2.96 -35.08
CA VAL A 199 -0.52 -1.90 -34.38
C VAL A 199 -1.86 -1.63 -35.07
N ALA A 200 -1.89 -1.51 -36.40
CA ALA A 200 -3.12 -1.26 -37.14
C ALA A 200 -4.16 -2.37 -36.97
N LEU A 201 -3.73 -3.64 -36.98
CA LEU A 201 -4.62 -4.79 -36.77
C LEU A 201 -5.17 -4.82 -35.34
N LYS A 202 -4.33 -4.53 -34.34
CA LYS A 202 -4.78 -4.46 -32.95
C LYS A 202 -5.72 -3.30 -32.70
N ASP A 203 -5.43 -2.13 -33.26
CA ASP A 203 -6.32 -0.97 -33.17
C ASP A 203 -7.68 -1.29 -33.79
N TYR A 204 -7.70 -1.97 -34.94
CA TYR A 204 -8.94 -2.44 -35.55
C TYR A 204 -9.74 -3.38 -34.64
N LEU A 205 -9.08 -4.34 -33.98
CA LEU A 205 -9.71 -5.22 -33.00
C LEU A 205 -10.25 -4.46 -31.77
N VAL A 206 -9.51 -3.45 -31.29
CA VAL A 206 -9.97 -2.56 -30.21
C VAL A 206 -11.21 -1.76 -30.64
N GLN A 207 -11.27 -1.30 -31.89
CA GLN A 207 -12.44 -0.62 -32.44
C GLN A 207 -13.65 -1.55 -32.50
N ILE A 208 -13.48 -2.83 -32.89
CA ILE A 208 -14.55 -3.83 -32.86
C ILE A 208 -15.04 -4.06 -31.42
N ASP A 209 -14.13 -4.23 -30.46
CA ASP A 209 -14.48 -4.41 -29.04
C ASP A 209 -15.27 -3.23 -28.51
N TYR A 210 -14.84 -2.02 -28.86
CA TYR A 210 -15.50 -0.79 -28.45
C TYR A 210 -16.88 -0.64 -29.09
N GLU A 211 -16.99 -0.92 -30.39
CA GLU A 211 -18.25 -0.87 -31.14
C GLU A 211 -19.30 -1.85 -30.57
N ALA A 212 -18.85 -3.01 -30.09
CA ALA A 212 -19.71 -4.04 -29.50
C ALA A 212 -20.36 -3.64 -28.17
N ARG A 213 -19.93 -2.54 -27.55
CA ARG A 213 -20.50 -2.04 -26.28
C ARG A 213 -21.83 -1.31 -26.48
N PHE A 214 -22.24 -1.07 -27.72
CA PHE A 214 -23.41 -0.27 -28.04
C PHE A 214 -24.51 -1.12 -28.70
N ASP A 215 -25.77 -0.82 -28.40
CA ASP A 215 -26.93 -1.36 -29.13
C ASP A 215 -27.17 -0.59 -30.46
N SER A 216 -28.23 -0.91 -31.20
CA SER A 216 -28.60 -0.19 -32.44
C SER A 216 -29.02 1.27 -32.21
N LYS A 217 -29.42 1.61 -30.97
CA LYS A 217 -29.82 2.96 -30.55
C LYS A 217 -28.66 3.74 -29.92
N ASN A 218 -27.44 3.20 -29.95
CA ASN A 218 -26.24 3.73 -29.30
C ASN A 218 -26.31 3.83 -27.76
N ASN A 219 -27.18 3.06 -27.12
CA ASN A 219 -27.09 2.85 -25.68
C ASN A 219 -25.97 1.85 -25.38
N ARG A 220 -25.23 2.10 -24.30
CA ARG A 220 -24.24 1.13 -23.82
C ARG A 220 -24.93 -0.09 -23.23
N VAL A 221 -24.27 -1.25 -23.33
CA VAL A 221 -24.78 -2.52 -22.79
C VAL A 221 -23.77 -3.23 -21.88
N ASP A 222 -22.65 -2.58 -21.55
CA ASP A 222 -21.52 -3.12 -20.80
C ASP A 222 -21.54 -2.73 -19.30
N PHE A 223 -22.70 -2.84 -18.65
CA PHE A 223 -22.94 -2.37 -17.27
C PHE A 223 -23.07 -3.48 -16.24
#